data_AF-A0AAD2BTL2-F1
#
_entry.id   AF-A0AAD2BTL2-F1
#
_cell.length_a   1.000
_cell.length_b   1.000
_cell.length_c   1.000
_cell.angle_alpha   90.00
_cell.angle_beta   90.00
_cell.angle_gamma   90.00
#
_symmetry.space_group_name_H-M   'P 1'
#
loop_
_entity.id
_entity.type
_entity.pdbx_description
1 polymer ?
#
loop_
_entity_poly.entity_id
_entity_poly.type
_entity_poly.pdbx_seq_one_letter_code
_entity_poly.pdbx_strand_id
1 'polypeptide(L)' 'MSRPPGLVETPFHHRGIWPSAQAMYDFAAGTPAGRVGSAEEMATIVASLASDDASVVSGYALVADGGYSVA' A
#
# COMPACT_ATOMS: atom_id res chain seq x y z
N MET A 1 12.82 1.55 -11.83
CA MET A 1 11.45 2.06 -12.01
C MET A 1 10.70 1.80 -10.71
N SER A 2 10.53 2.82 -9.86
CA SER A 2 9.82 2.69 -8.59
C SER A 2 8.32 2.66 -8.87
N ARG A 3 7.63 1.61 -8.43
CA ARG A 3 6.17 1.56 -8.46
C ARG A 3 5.65 2.16 -7.15
N PRO A 4 4.61 3.02 -7.21
CA PRO A 4 4.04 3.59 -6.00
C PRO A 4 3.39 2.49 -5.13
N PRO A 5 3.29 2.71 -3.81
CA PRO A 5 2.53 1.83 -2.94
C PRO A 5 1.08 1.74 -3.42
N GLY A 6 0.39 0.64 -3.07
CA GLY A 6 -1.05 0.59 -3.30
C GLY A 6 -1.82 1.51 -2.36
N LEU A 7 -3.14 1.39 -2.40
CA LEU A 7 -4.02 2.32 -1.73
C LEU A 7 -3.96 2.14 -0.20
N VAL A 8 -3.40 3.13 0.48
CA VAL A 8 -3.28 3.18 1.95
C VAL A 8 -4.02 4.40 2.48
N GLU A 9 -4.87 4.23 3.48
CA GLU A 9 -5.65 5.32 4.07
C GLU A 9 -4.72 6.38 4.65
N THR A 10 -4.80 7.59 4.11
CA THR A 10 -3.99 8.73 4.53
C THR A 10 -4.72 10.03 4.19
N PRO A 11 -4.42 11.15 4.90
CA PRO A 11 -4.98 12.46 4.58
C PRO A 11 -4.77 12.92 3.12
N PHE A 12 -3.84 12.30 2.38
CA PHE A 12 -3.59 12.59 0.98
C PHE A 12 -4.81 12.30 0.09
N HIS A 13 -5.52 11.20 0.34
CA HIS A 13 -6.67 10.80 -0.46
C HIS A 13 -7.88 11.74 -0.32
N HIS A 14 -7.90 12.54 0.75
CA HIS A 14 -8.96 13.52 1.02
C HIS A 14 -8.69 14.90 0.42
N ARG A 15 -7.62 15.07 -0.37
CA ARG A 15 -7.25 16.35 -1.01
C ARG A 15 -7.91 16.59 -2.37
N GLY A 16 -9.00 15.88 -2.67
CA GLY A 16 -9.72 15.99 -3.94
C GLY A 16 -9.05 15.29 -5.12
N ILE A 17 -8.13 14.35 -4.86
CA ILE A 17 -7.49 13.54 -5.91
C ILE A 17 -8.42 12.46 -6.48
N TRP A 18 -9.48 12.12 -5.74
CA TRP A 18 -10.54 11.21 -6.18
C TRP A 18 -11.80 12.00 -6.54
N PRO A 19 -12.58 11.52 -7.53
CA PRO A 19 -13.90 12.09 -7.83
C PRO A 19 -14.88 12.03 -6.63
N SER A 20 -14.71 11.04 -5.75
CA SER A 20 -15.46 10.89 -4.50
C SER A 20 -14.74 9.93 -3.55
N ALA A 21 -15.11 9.92 -2.26
CA ALA A 21 -14.63 8.90 -1.32
C ALA A 21 -15.05 7.48 -1.75
N GLN A 22 -16.25 7.34 -2.34
CA GLN A 22 -16.72 6.06 -2.85
C GLN A 22 -15.82 5.54 -3.99
N ALA A 23 -15.38 6.41 -4.90
CA ALA A 23 -14.49 6.02 -5.99
C ALA A 23 -13.15 5.44 -5.49
N MET A 24 -12.64 5.96 -4.37
CA MET A 24 -11.45 5.40 -3.71
C MET A 24 -11.71 3.98 -3.18
N TYR A 25 -12.84 3.77 -2.50
CA TYR A 25 -13.19 2.44 -1.97
C TYR A 25 -13.51 1.43 -3.07
N ASP A 26 -14.18 1.86 -4.14
CA ASP A 26 -14.49 1.00 -5.30
C ASP A 26 -13.20 0.56 -6.01
N PHE A 27 -12.21 1.46 -6.14
CA PHE A 27 -10.89 1.09 -6.63
C PHE A 27 -10.23 0.01 -5.75
N ALA A 28 -10.28 0.20 -4.42
CA ALA A 28 -9.72 -0.75 -3.46
C ALA A 28 -10.40 -2.13 -3.55
N ALA A 29 -11.73 -2.15 -3.73
CA ALA A 29 -12.53 -3.35 -3.88
C ALA A 29 -12.17 -4.18 -5.13
N GLY A 30 -11.59 -3.54 -6.15
CA GLY A 30 -11.09 -4.21 -7.35
C GLY A 30 -9.72 -4.88 -7.18
N THR A 31 -9.01 -4.64 -6.07
CA THR A 31 -7.74 -5.32 -5.77
C THR A 31 -7.99 -6.70 -5.16
N PRO A 32 -7.05 -7.66 -5.24
CA PRO A 32 -7.15 -8.95 -4.55
C PRO A 32 -7.39 -8.84 -3.03
N ALA A 33 -6.85 -7.81 -2.38
CA ALA A 33 -7.13 -7.53 -0.98
C ALA A 33 -8.56 -7.00 -0.76
N GLY A 34 -9.18 -6.41 -1.78
CA GLY A 34 -10.56 -5.92 -1.76
C GLY A 34 -10.81 -4.76 -0.79
N ARG A 35 -9.76 -4.12 -0.29
CA ARG A 35 -9.85 -3.08 0.75
C ARG A 35 -8.69 -2.10 0.69
N VAL A 36 -8.88 -0.94 1.32
CA VAL A 36 -7.84 0.03 1.59
C VAL A 36 -6.93 -0.49 2.70
N GLY A 37 -5.61 -0.37 2.54
CA GLY A 37 -4.64 -0.69 3.59
C GLY A 37 -4.57 0.41 4.64
N SER A 38 -4.09 0.10 5.84
CA SER A 38 -3.87 1.09 6.90
C SER A 38 -2.40 1.51 7.02
N ALA A 39 -2.17 2.66 7.68
CA ALA A 39 -0.81 3.13 7.97
C ALA A 39 -0.06 2.17 8.92
N GLU A 40 -0.77 1.50 9.83
CA GLU A 40 -0.23 0.52 10.78
C GLU A 40 0.26 -0.76 10.06
N GLU A 41 -0.43 -1.19 9.01
CA GLU A 41 0.02 -2.30 8.17
C GLU A 41 1.35 -1.95 7.48
N MET A 42 1.46 -0.73 6.94
CA MET A 42 2.72 -0.24 6.37
C MET A 42 3.82 -0.10 7.43
N ALA A 43 3.49 0.36 8.64
CA ALA A 43 4.44 0.45 9.75
C ALA A 43 4.99 -0.92 10.14
N THR A 44 4.14 -1.95 10.15
CA THR A 44 4.55 -3.35 10.41
C THR A 44 5.53 -3.84 9.36
N ILE A 45 5.26 -3.57 8.07
CA ILE A 45 6.15 -3.93 6.96
C ILE A 45 7.50 -3.23 7.11
N VAL A 46 7.50 -1.92 7.37
CA VAL A 46 8.74 -1.15 7.57
C VAL A 46 9.53 -1.66 8.78
N ALA A 47 8.85 -1.95 9.89
CA ALA A 47 9.49 -2.50 11.08
C ALA A 47 10.14 -3.87 10.82
N SER A 48 9.48 -4.74 10.03
CA SER A 48 10.06 -6.02 9.62
C SER A 48 11.28 -5.84 8.71
N LEU A 49 11.25 -4.90 7.77
CA LEU A 49 12.40 -4.61 6.91
C LEU A 49 13.57 -3.96 7.67
N ALA A 50 13.29 -3.32 8.81
CA ALA A 50 14.29 -2.71 9.66
C ALA A 50 14.81 -3.65 10.77
N SER A 51 14.26 -4.86 10.92
CA SER A 51 14.67 -5.81 11.96
C SER A 51 15.88 -6.65 11.53
N ASP A 52 16.50 -7.33 12.50
CA ASP A 52 17.62 -8.25 12.27
C ASP A 52 17.23 -9.43 11.35
N ASP A 53 15.94 -9.78 11.29
CA ASP A 53 15.42 -10.82 10.39
C ASP A 53 15.60 -10.46 8.91
N ALA A 54 15.69 -9.16 8.59
CA ALA A 54 15.92 -8.64 7.25
C ALA A 54 17.40 -8.28 6.99
N SER A 55 18.34 -8.76 7.81
CA SER A 55 19.77 -8.40 7.77
C SER A 55 20.47 -8.59 6.41
N VAL A 56 19.92 -9.41 5.52
CA VAL A 56 20.44 -9.65 4.16
C VAL A 56 19.57 -9.05 3.05
N VAL A 57 18.45 -8.41 3.39
CA VAL A 57 17.54 -7.78 2.43
C VAL A 57 18.09 -6.39 2.08
N SER A 58 18.65 -6.28 0.88
CA SER A 58 19.18 -5.01 0.36
C SER A 58 18.99 -4.92 -1.16
N GLY A 59 18.76 -3.70 -1.67
CA GLY A 59 18.52 -3.46 -3.10
C GLY A 59 17.20 -3.98 -3.65
N TYR A 60 16.32 -4.51 -2.80
CA TYR A 60 15.01 -5.04 -3.18
C TYR A 60 13.89 -4.02 -2.95
N ALA A 61 12.89 -4.02 -3.83
CA ALA A 61 11.68 -3.22 -3.67
C ALA A 61 10.50 -4.16 -3.34
N LEU A 62 10.03 -4.12 -2.09
CA LEU A 62 8.84 -4.84 -1.68
C LEU A 62 7.59 -4.10 -2.17
N VAL A 63 6.72 -4.80 -2.90
CA VAL A 63 5.43 -4.26 -3.36
C VAL A 63 4.36 -4.57 -2.33
N ALA A 64 3.83 -3.53 -1.70
CA ALA A 64 2.73 -3.60 -0.75
C ALA A 64 1.54 -2.80 -1.32
N ASP A 65 0.70 -3.47 -2.13
CA ASP A 65 -0.34 -2.79 -2.89
C ASP A 65 -1.71 -3.48 -2.91
N GLY A 66 -1.93 -4.41 -1.98
CA GLY A 66 -3.17 -5.19 -1.93
C GLY A 66 -3.34 -6.14 -3.12
N GLY A 67 -2.27 -6.40 -3.88
CA GLY A 67 -2.27 -7.26 -5.06
C GLY A 67 -2.65 -6.53 -6.35
N TYR A 68 -2.75 -5.20 -6.34
CA TYR A 68 -3.07 -4.39 -7.51
C TYR A 68 -2.11 -4.68 -8.69
N SER A 69 -0.82 -4.88 -8.43
CA SER A 69 0.18 -5.14 -9.47
C SER A 69 0.09 -6.51 -10.15
N VAL A 70 -0.71 -7.44 -9.62
CA VAL A 70 -0.82 -8.83 -10.12
C VAL A 70 -2.26 -9.24 -10.44
N ALA A 71 -3.19 -8.29 -10.34
CA ALA A 71 -4.60 -8.46 -10.69
C ALA A 71 -4.85 -8.38 -12.20
#